data_AF-A0A4Q3STJ5-F1
#
_entry.id   AF-A0A4Q3STJ5-F1
#
_cell.length_a   1.000
_cell.length_b   1.000
_cell.length_c   1.000
_cell.angle_alpha   90.00
_cell.angle_beta   90.00
_cell.angle_gamma   90.00
#
_symmetry.space_group_name_H-M   'P 1'
#
loop_
_entity.id
_entity.type
_entity.pdbx_description
1 polymer ?
#
loop_
_entity_poly.entity_id
_entity_poly.type
_entity_poly.pdbx_seq_one_letter_code
_entity_poly.pdbx_strand_id
1 'polypeptide(L)'
;MVQFIIKSLASFAILILPFAAISQSTYLPQGHKHTQFLNRLEIKMQNNPDLNITTVKPMSRKLAVQAAEQADSLDKAGIISLSPIDRYNLRSFLMNNSEWVTTGDTADFISKKSLWNTFYKTKANLVEVNVKDFFLAVNPVYQGQISSENSNTGSQPFLNSKGIAFRGRIANRIGFSAFITDNQERGPVYFQERTNEFIS
;
A
#
# COMPACT_ATOMS: atom_id res chain seq x y z
N MET A 1 -15.97 8.96 -48.88
CA MET A 1 -14.57 8.49 -48.75
C MET A 1 -13.86 9.15 -47.56
N VAL A 2 -13.83 10.49 -47.46
CA VAL A 2 -13.19 11.25 -46.37
C VAL A 2 -13.69 10.87 -44.96
N GLN A 3 -15.01 10.65 -44.80
CA GLN A 3 -15.61 10.30 -43.51
C GLN A 3 -15.17 8.92 -42.97
N PHE A 4 -14.80 7.98 -43.85
CA PHE A 4 -14.33 6.64 -43.47
C PHE A 4 -12.85 6.69 -43.02
N ILE A 5 -12.05 7.51 -43.68
CA ILE A 5 -10.65 7.76 -43.34
C ILE A 5 -10.54 8.44 -41.97
N ILE A 6 -11.38 9.45 -41.69
CA ILE A 6 -11.40 10.14 -40.39
C ILE A 6 -11.79 9.19 -39.24
N LYS A 7 -12.79 8.32 -39.44
CA LYS A 7 -13.18 7.31 -38.44
C LYS A 7 -12.06 6.29 -38.17
N SER A 8 -11.38 5.84 -39.23
CA SER A 8 -10.25 4.91 -39.12
C SER A 8 -9.05 5.55 -38.40
N LEU A 9 -8.78 6.83 -38.65
CA LEU A 9 -7.71 7.58 -37.99
C LEU A 9 -7.98 7.76 -36.47
N ALA A 10 -9.22 8.03 -36.08
CA ALA A 10 -9.62 8.12 -34.67
C ALA A 10 -9.48 6.78 -33.94
N SER A 11 -9.91 5.68 -34.58
CA SER A 11 -9.72 4.33 -34.01
C SER A 11 -8.24 3.95 -33.88
N PHE A 12 -7.40 4.36 -34.83
CA PHE A 12 -5.95 4.12 -34.77
C PHE A 12 -5.26 4.93 -33.67
N ALA A 13 -5.69 6.18 -33.44
CA ALA A 13 -5.20 7.00 -32.33
C ALA A 13 -5.51 6.39 -30.95
N ILE A 14 -6.71 5.80 -30.79
CA ILE A 14 -7.09 5.08 -29.55
C ILE A 14 -6.21 3.84 -29.34
N LEU A 15 -5.78 3.18 -30.42
CA LEU A 15 -4.92 2.01 -30.38
C LEU A 15 -3.45 2.34 -30.04
N ILE A 16 -2.98 3.56 -30.34
CA ILE A 16 -1.61 4.02 -30.06
C ILE A 16 -1.47 4.61 -28.64
N LEU A 17 -2.55 5.17 -28.09
CA LEU A 17 -2.59 5.75 -26.74
C LEU A 17 -1.92 4.92 -25.61
N PRO A 18 -2.09 3.58 -25.52
CA PRO A 18 -1.44 2.80 -24.46
C PRO A 18 0.10 2.75 -24.57
N PHE A 19 0.69 2.99 -25.74
CA PHE A 19 2.15 3.00 -25.91
C PHE A 19 2.82 4.27 -25.37
N ALA A 20 2.06 5.35 -25.16
CA ALA A 20 2.54 6.57 -24.54
C ALA A 20 2.45 6.56 -23.01
N ALA A 21 1.96 5.47 -22.40
CA ALA A 21 1.82 5.36 -20.95
C ALA A 21 3.19 5.29 -20.27
N ILE A 22 3.57 6.38 -19.60
CA ILE A 22 4.74 6.41 -18.72
C ILE A 22 4.41 5.55 -17.49
N SER A 23 5.31 4.63 -17.16
CA SER A 23 5.02 3.62 -16.14
C SER A 23 4.84 4.24 -14.76
N GLN A 24 3.71 3.92 -14.12
CA GLN A 24 3.32 4.52 -12.85
C GLN A 24 3.76 3.63 -11.68
N SER A 25 4.30 4.25 -10.63
CA SER A 25 4.49 3.59 -9.33
C SER A 25 3.18 3.58 -8.56
N THR A 26 2.99 2.57 -7.72
CA THR A 26 1.85 2.53 -6.78
C THR A 26 2.03 3.51 -5.63
N TYR A 27 0.93 4.05 -5.11
CA TYR A 27 0.93 4.89 -3.91
C TYR A 27 0.82 4.06 -2.63
N LEU A 28 1.34 4.59 -1.52
CA LEU A 28 1.07 4.06 -0.20
C LEU A 28 -0.37 4.40 0.21
N PRO A 29 -1.13 3.46 0.80
CA PRO A 29 -2.47 3.75 1.30
C PRO A 29 -2.42 4.77 2.45
N GLN A 30 -3.41 5.66 2.49
CA GLN A 30 -3.62 6.63 3.57
C GLN A 30 -3.89 5.87 4.89
N GLY A 31 -3.43 6.43 6.03
CA GLY A 31 -3.65 5.82 7.35
C GLY A 31 -2.81 4.56 7.66
N HIS A 32 -1.86 4.19 6.80
CA HIS A 32 -1.00 3.04 7.04
C HIS A 32 -0.10 3.24 8.27
N LYS A 33 0.21 2.17 9.03
CA LYS A 33 1.13 2.20 10.19
C LYS A 33 2.51 2.83 9.89
N HIS A 34 2.89 2.81 8.61
CA HIS A 34 4.18 3.31 8.14
C HIS A 34 4.20 4.82 7.91
N THR A 35 3.05 5.51 7.94
CA THR A 35 2.97 6.97 7.79
C THR A 35 3.70 7.69 8.94
N GLN A 36 3.46 7.26 10.19
CA GLN A 36 4.17 7.79 11.35
C GLN A 36 5.68 7.50 11.29
N PHE A 37 6.05 6.31 10.82
CA PHE A 37 7.45 5.94 10.61
C PHE A 37 8.13 6.82 9.56
N LEU A 38 7.48 7.08 8.42
CA LEU A 38 8.02 7.96 7.38
C LEU A 38 8.19 9.39 7.91
N ASN A 39 7.20 9.96 8.61
CA ASN A 39 7.36 11.28 9.23
C ASN A 39 8.51 11.31 10.26
N ARG A 40 8.78 10.20 10.97
CA ARG A 40 9.96 10.11 11.87
C ARG A 40 11.27 10.08 11.10
N LEU A 41 11.32 9.32 9.99
CA LEU A 41 12.49 9.32 9.11
C LEU A 41 12.77 10.72 8.53
N GLU A 42 11.72 11.46 8.19
CA GLU A 42 11.83 12.86 7.74
C GLU A 42 12.63 13.71 8.73
N ILE A 43 12.18 13.71 9.98
CA ILE A 43 12.80 14.47 11.07
C ILE A 43 14.24 14.01 11.32
N LYS A 44 14.52 12.72 11.15
CA LYS A 44 15.85 12.13 11.38
C LYS A 44 16.83 12.42 10.25
N MET A 45 16.37 12.42 9.00
CA MET A 45 17.22 12.67 7.84
C MET A 45 17.44 14.15 7.59
N GLN A 46 16.47 15.01 7.92
CA GLN A 46 16.45 16.48 7.83
C GLN A 46 16.64 17.07 6.42
N ASN A 47 17.61 16.57 5.65
CA ASN A 47 18.03 17.09 4.36
C ASN A 47 17.63 16.16 3.20
N ASN A 48 16.64 15.29 3.39
CA ASN A 48 16.17 14.41 2.32
C ASN A 48 15.26 15.21 1.34
N PRO A 49 15.60 15.29 0.04
CA PRO A 49 14.80 16.05 -0.92
C PRO A 49 13.46 15.38 -1.26
N ASP A 50 13.38 14.05 -1.13
CA ASP A 50 12.20 13.25 -1.47
C ASP A 50 11.20 13.15 -0.31
N LEU A 51 11.71 13.27 0.91
CA LEU A 51 10.96 13.05 2.14
C LEU A 51 11.05 14.30 3.01
N ASN A 52 10.10 15.22 2.80
CA ASN A 52 10.00 16.51 3.47
C ASN A 52 8.53 16.96 3.63
N ILE A 53 8.32 18.12 4.28
CA ILE A 53 6.99 18.66 4.57
C ILE A 53 6.17 19.04 3.34
N THR A 54 6.83 19.33 2.21
CA THR A 54 6.16 19.68 0.94
C THR A 54 5.91 18.46 0.06
N THR A 55 6.37 17.26 0.46
CA THR A 55 6.11 16.03 -0.27
C THR A 55 4.61 15.75 -0.35
N VAL A 56 4.11 15.64 -1.58
CA VAL A 56 2.70 15.37 -1.87
C VAL A 56 2.29 14.01 -1.29
N LYS A 57 1.18 14.00 -0.53
CA LYS A 57 0.58 12.79 0.04
C LYS A 57 -0.72 12.42 -0.73
N PRO A 58 -0.99 11.13 -1.01
CA PRO A 58 -0.21 9.96 -0.62
C PRO A 58 1.11 9.84 -1.40
N MET A 59 2.17 9.40 -0.71
CA MET A 59 3.52 9.28 -1.30
C MET A 59 3.62 8.04 -2.20
N SER A 60 4.41 8.13 -3.27
CA SER A 60 4.78 6.97 -4.08
C SER A 60 5.52 5.93 -3.23
N ARG A 61 5.13 4.66 -3.36
CA ARG A 61 5.78 3.54 -2.67
C ARG A 61 7.25 3.42 -3.07
N LYS A 62 7.58 3.66 -4.34
CA LYS A 62 8.96 3.63 -4.84
C LYS A 62 9.82 4.68 -4.12
N LEU A 63 9.32 5.92 -4.07
CA LEU A 63 10.01 7.02 -3.40
C LEU A 63 10.22 6.75 -1.91
N ALA A 64 9.17 6.25 -1.24
CA ALA A 64 9.23 5.92 0.18
C ALA A 64 10.24 4.80 0.48
N VAL A 65 10.33 3.78 -0.39
CA VAL A 65 11.33 2.70 -0.28
C VAL A 65 12.75 3.23 -0.50
N GLN A 66 12.96 4.07 -1.50
CA GLN A 66 14.26 4.69 -1.76
C GLN A 66 14.73 5.53 -0.56
N ALA A 67 13.85 6.34 0.02
CA ALA A 67 14.18 7.11 1.22
C ALA A 67 14.50 6.21 2.43
N ALA A 68 13.77 5.09 2.59
CA ALA A 68 14.05 4.12 3.65
C ALA A 68 15.38 3.36 3.45
N GLU A 69 15.73 2.98 2.21
CA GLU A 69 17.04 2.39 1.90
C GLU A 69 18.18 3.38 2.13
N GLN A 70 17.98 4.66 1.79
CA GLN A 70 18.93 5.72 2.10
C GLN A 70 19.10 5.88 3.62
N ALA A 71 18.01 5.87 4.39
CA ALA A 71 18.07 5.94 5.84
C ALA A 71 18.84 4.74 6.45
N ASP A 72 18.60 3.52 5.96
CA ASP A 72 19.35 2.31 6.39
C ASP A 72 20.86 2.46 6.12
N SER A 73 21.21 3.02 4.96
CA SER A 73 22.59 3.25 4.56
C SER A 73 23.26 4.31 5.45
N LEU A 74 22.56 5.41 5.75
CA LEU A 74 23.07 6.48 6.63
C LEU A 74 23.21 6.01 8.09
N ASP A 75 22.33 5.14 8.58
CA ASP A 75 22.42 4.57 9.94
C ASP A 75 23.63 3.63 10.05
N LYS A 76 23.86 2.80 9.04
CA LYS A 76 25.07 1.95 8.95
C LYS A 76 26.36 2.75 8.85
N ALA A 77 26.32 3.89 8.18
CA ALA A 77 27.45 4.82 8.10
C ALA A 77 27.66 5.66 9.38
N GLY A 78 26.75 5.57 10.36
CA GLY A 78 26.80 6.33 11.61
C GLY A 78 26.48 7.82 11.45
N ILE A 79 25.93 8.23 10.30
CA ILE A 79 25.56 9.64 10.02
C ILE A 79 24.25 9.99 10.72
N ILE A 80 23.27 9.07 10.69
CA ILE A 80 22.04 9.17 11.46
C ILE A 80 22.02 8.07 12.51
N SER A 81 21.31 8.28 13.62
CA SER A 81 21.12 7.27 14.66
C SER A 81 19.64 6.90 14.75
N LEU A 82 19.32 5.71 14.23
CA LEU A 82 17.99 5.12 14.34
C LEU A 82 17.88 4.35 15.67
N SER A 83 16.77 4.54 16.38
CA SER A 83 16.49 3.73 17.57
C SER A 83 16.26 2.27 17.17
N PRO A 84 16.38 1.30 18.11
CA PRO A 84 16.06 -0.10 17.81
C PRO A 84 14.65 -0.29 17.24
N ILE A 85 13.69 0.52 17.70
CA ILE A 85 12.31 0.53 17.20
C ILE A 85 12.24 1.08 15.78
N ASP A 86 12.97 2.17 15.49
CA ASP A 86 13.02 2.73 14.14
C ASP A 86 13.66 1.75 13.15
N ARG A 87 14.71 1.03 13.54
CA ARG A 87 15.33 -0.04 12.72
C ARG A 87 14.35 -1.19 12.46
N TYR A 88 13.61 -1.61 13.48
CA TYR A 88 12.57 -2.62 13.32
C TYR A 88 11.47 -2.16 12.35
N ASN A 89 10.99 -0.93 12.50
CA ASN A 89 9.97 -0.36 11.61
C ASN A 89 10.49 -0.17 10.19
N LEU A 90 11.75 0.23 10.01
CA LEU A 90 12.42 0.32 8.72
C LEU A 90 12.44 -1.04 8.03
N ARG A 91 12.91 -2.07 8.72
CA ARG A 91 12.95 -3.43 8.18
C ARG A 91 11.55 -3.95 7.87
N SER A 92 10.59 -3.71 8.76
CA SER A 92 9.18 -4.01 8.53
C SER A 92 8.63 -3.29 7.29
N PHE A 93 8.98 -2.01 7.11
CA PHE A 93 8.56 -1.22 5.95
C PHE A 93 9.13 -1.80 4.65
N LEU A 94 10.42 -2.12 4.60
CA LEU A 94 11.05 -2.72 3.42
C LEU A 94 10.46 -4.10 3.10
N MET A 95 10.22 -4.96 4.10
CA MET A 95 9.53 -6.25 3.90
C MET A 95 8.13 -6.09 3.30
N ASN A 96 7.36 -5.10 3.78
CA ASN A 96 6.01 -4.81 3.29
C ASN A 96 5.99 -4.15 1.91
N ASN A 97 7.13 -3.73 1.37
CA ASN A 97 7.27 -3.08 0.07
C ASN A 97 8.45 -3.68 -0.73
N SER A 98 8.66 -4.99 -0.56
CA SER A 98 9.74 -5.77 -1.16
C SER A 98 9.84 -5.65 -2.68
N GLU A 99 8.75 -5.27 -3.36
CA GLU A 99 8.73 -5.14 -4.81
C GLU A 99 9.58 -3.96 -5.31
N TRP A 100 9.85 -2.96 -4.47
CA TRP A 100 10.64 -1.77 -4.84
C TRP A 100 12.04 -1.73 -4.20
N VAL A 101 12.39 -2.73 -3.39
CA VAL A 101 13.71 -2.83 -2.75
C VAL A 101 14.74 -3.21 -3.81
N THR A 102 15.82 -2.43 -3.90
CA THR A 102 16.85 -2.59 -4.95
C THR A 102 18.24 -2.80 -4.37
N THR A 103 18.52 -2.21 -3.20
CA THR A 103 19.87 -2.06 -2.66
C THR A 103 20.06 -2.78 -1.32
N GLY A 104 18.95 -3.07 -0.63
CA GLY A 104 18.98 -3.77 0.67
C GLY A 104 19.16 -5.29 0.56
N ASP A 105 19.79 -5.88 1.58
CA ASP A 105 19.70 -7.33 1.81
C ASP A 105 18.24 -7.72 2.10
N THR A 106 17.74 -8.67 1.32
CA THR A 106 16.38 -9.21 1.42
C THR A 106 16.37 -10.64 2.00
N ALA A 107 17.52 -11.20 2.37
CA ALA A 107 17.61 -12.57 2.90
C ALA A 107 16.79 -12.74 4.19
N ASP A 108 16.70 -11.68 5.00
CA ASP A 108 15.90 -11.65 6.22
C ASP A 108 14.39 -11.58 5.98
N PHE A 109 13.94 -11.35 4.74
CA PHE A 109 12.51 -11.29 4.39
C PHE A 109 11.89 -12.68 4.30
N ILE A 110 12.72 -13.70 4.04
CA ILE A 110 12.31 -15.10 3.92
C ILE A 110 11.79 -15.59 5.28
N SER A 111 10.62 -16.21 5.27
CA SER A 111 10.01 -16.78 6.47
C SER A 111 10.61 -18.14 6.77
N LYS A 112 10.89 -18.40 8.06
CA LYS A 112 11.27 -19.74 8.55
C LYS A 112 10.05 -20.67 8.71
N LYS A 113 8.82 -20.11 8.66
CA LYS A 113 7.56 -20.80 8.95
C LYS A 113 6.61 -20.72 7.75
N SER A 114 7.07 -21.13 6.57
CA SER A 114 6.18 -21.22 5.41
C SER A 114 5.22 -22.41 5.57
N LEU A 115 3.95 -22.21 5.20
CA LEU A 115 2.94 -23.27 5.20
C LEU A 115 2.81 -23.82 3.77
N TRP A 116 2.94 -25.15 3.64
CA TRP A 116 2.82 -25.88 2.38
C TRP A 116 3.66 -25.31 1.23
N ASN A 117 4.81 -24.69 1.55
CA ASN A 117 5.68 -24.02 0.58
C ASN A 117 4.94 -23.05 -0.36
N THR A 118 3.83 -22.48 0.09
CA THR A 118 2.96 -21.61 -0.72
C THR A 118 2.62 -20.35 0.06
N PHE A 119 2.15 -20.51 1.30
CA PHE A 119 1.79 -19.40 2.15
C PHE A 119 2.95 -18.94 3.01
N TYR A 120 3.05 -17.64 3.24
CA TYR A 120 4.07 -17.00 4.06
C TYR A 120 5.49 -17.43 3.68
N LYS A 121 5.81 -17.52 2.38
CA LYS A 121 7.21 -17.67 1.92
C LYS A 121 8.06 -16.51 2.38
N THR A 122 7.49 -15.31 2.36
CA THR A 122 8.03 -14.11 3.00
C THR A 122 7.25 -13.80 4.26
N LYS A 123 7.89 -13.10 5.21
CA LYS A 123 7.26 -12.74 6.50
C LYS A 123 6.10 -11.76 6.34
N ALA A 124 6.15 -10.92 5.30
CA ALA A 124 5.18 -9.83 5.10
C ALA A 124 3.96 -10.22 4.27
N ASN A 125 4.04 -11.26 3.44
CA ASN A 125 2.98 -11.60 2.50
C ASN A 125 2.37 -12.97 2.75
N LEU A 126 1.04 -13.07 2.65
CA LEU A 126 0.34 -14.35 2.67
C LEU A 126 0.75 -15.17 1.44
N VAL A 127 0.66 -14.61 0.23
CA VAL A 127 1.18 -15.21 -1.00
C VAL A 127 2.09 -14.21 -1.70
N GLU A 128 3.25 -14.67 -2.13
CA GLU A 128 4.19 -13.88 -2.93
C GLU A 128 4.72 -14.70 -4.09
N VAL A 129 4.67 -14.11 -5.28
CA VAL A 129 5.30 -14.60 -6.51
C VAL A 129 6.31 -13.54 -6.93
N ASN A 130 7.58 -13.90 -6.86
CA ASN A 130 8.68 -13.03 -7.27
C ASN A 130 9.53 -13.81 -8.29
N VAL A 131 9.33 -13.50 -9.57
CA VAL A 131 10.07 -14.07 -10.69
C VAL A 131 10.67 -12.93 -11.52
N LYS A 132 11.60 -13.26 -12.42
CA LYS A 132 12.20 -12.26 -13.30
C LYS A 132 11.10 -11.48 -14.04
N ASP A 133 11.15 -10.15 -13.94
CA ASP A 133 10.22 -9.21 -14.56
C ASP A 133 8.76 -9.29 -14.09
N PHE A 134 8.44 -10.05 -13.02
CA PHE A 134 7.09 -10.10 -12.46
C PHE A 134 7.09 -10.31 -10.95
N PHE A 135 6.48 -9.37 -10.24
CA PHE A 135 6.19 -9.45 -8.81
C PHE A 135 4.69 -9.35 -8.57
N LEU A 136 4.17 -10.24 -7.72
CA LEU A 136 2.80 -10.19 -7.21
C LEU A 136 2.80 -10.60 -5.73
N ALA A 137 2.16 -9.81 -4.90
CA ALA A 137 1.83 -10.19 -3.53
C ALA A 137 0.35 -9.99 -3.25
N VAL A 138 -0.21 -10.94 -2.52
CA VAL A 138 -1.63 -10.99 -2.16
C VAL A 138 -1.74 -11.13 -0.65
N ASN A 139 -2.49 -10.22 -0.03
CA ASN A 139 -2.66 -10.16 1.41
C ASN A 139 -4.13 -10.05 1.81
N PRO A 140 -4.58 -10.76 2.85
CA PRO A 140 -5.89 -10.55 3.41
C PRO A 140 -5.93 -9.20 4.13
N VAL A 141 -7.11 -8.60 4.13
CA VAL A 141 -7.39 -7.33 4.81
C VAL A 141 -8.54 -7.58 5.77
N TYR A 142 -8.36 -7.13 7.01
CA TYR A 142 -9.37 -7.23 8.04
C TYR A 142 -9.34 -5.99 8.92
N GLN A 143 -10.51 -5.40 9.16
CA GLN A 143 -10.70 -4.31 10.10
C GLN A 143 -11.99 -4.54 10.86
N GLY A 144 -11.89 -4.63 12.18
CA GLY A 144 -13.04 -4.76 13.07
C GLY A 144 -13.05 -3.63 14.09
N GLN A 145 -14.21 -3.01 14.29
CA GLN A 145 -14.44 -1.99 15.31
C GLN A 145 -15.78 -2.24 15.97
N ILE A 146 -15.82 -2.12 17.30
CA ILE A 146 -17.04 -2.15 18.10
C ILE A 146 -17.03 -0.90 18.97
N SER A 147 -18.15 -0.20 19.03
CA SER A 147 -18.31 1.02 19.81
C SER A 147 -19.50 0.89 20.76
N SER A 148 -19.49 1.66 21.85
CA SER A 148 -20.59 1.75 22.80
C SER A 148 -21.05 3.19 22.93
N GLU A 149 -22.36 3.40 23.08
CA GLU A 149 -22.96 4.73 23.23
C GLU A 149 -23.73 4.79 24.57
N ASN A 150 -23.59 5.88 25.30
CA ASN A 150 -24.19 6.04 26.63
C ASN A 150 -25.73 6.09 26.61
N SER A 151 -26.35 6.47 25.50
CA SER A 151 -27.80 6.64 25.34
C SER A 151 -28.47 5.46 24.64
N ASN A 152 -27.74 4.38 24.35
CA ASN A 152 -28.20 3.30 23.49
C ASN A 152 -28.42 2.01 24.29
N THR A 153 -29.68 1.65 24.52
CA THR A 153 -30.09 0.46 25.27
C THR A 153 -30.22 -0.79 24.39
N GLY A 154 -30.07 -0.68 23.06
CA GLY A 154 -30.56 -1.71 22.12
C GLY A 154 -29.55 -2.34 21.18
N SER A 155 -28.54 -1.60 20.66
CA SER A 155 -27.60 -2.20 19.68
C SER A 155 -26.26 -1.48 19.61
N GLN A 156 -25.17 -2.19 19.93
CA GLN A 156 -23.81 -1.66 19.78
C GLN A 156 -23.45 -1.42 18.30
N PRO A 157 -23.01 -0.20 17.93
CA PRO A 157 -22.45 0.06 16.61
C PRO A 157 -21.22 -0.80 16.35
N PHE A 158 -21.10 -1.30 15.14
CA PHE A 158 -19.92 -2.08 14.73
C PHE A 158 -19.56 -1.80 13.28
N LEU A 159 -18.29 -2.03 12.94
CA LEU A 159 -17.77 -2.06 11.58
C LEU A 159 -16.92 -3.32 11.43
N ASN A 160 -17.16 -4.07 10.36
CA ASN A 160 -16.43 -5.26 10.00
C ASN A 160 -16.13 -5.24 8.51
N SER A 161 -14.89 -4.88 8.18
CA SER A 161 -14.38 -4.86 6.82
C SER A 161 -13.49 -6.06 6.57
N LYS A 162 -13.75 -6.79 5.49
CA LYS A 162 -12.96 -7.95 5.08
C LYS A 162 -12.64 -7.86 3.61
N GLY A 163 -11.41 -8.16 3.24
CA GLY A 163 -10.99 -7.98 1.86
C GLY A 163 -9.68 -8.64 1.52
N ILE A 164 -9.23 -8.35 0.31
CA ILE A 164 -7.96 -8.80 -0.24
C ILE A 164 -7.28 -7.63 -0.93
N ALA A 165 -6.01 -7.43 -0.62
CA ALA A 165 -5.13 -6.46 -1.24
C ALA A 165 -4.14 -7.17 -2.18
N PHE A 166 -4.04 -6.68 -3.40
CA PHE A 166 -3.09 -7.10 -4.41
C PHE A 166 -2.08 -5.98 -4.65
N ARG A 167 -0.80 -6.32 -4.70
CA ARG A 167 0.27 -5.42 -5.13
C ARG A 167 1.17 -6.14 -6.10
N GLY A 168 1.64 -5.44 -7.13
CA GLY A 168 2.54 -6.05 -8.08
C GLY A 168 3.34 -5.07 -8.90
N ARG A 169 4.33 -5.63 -9.60
CA ARG A 169 5.23 -4.89 -10.47
C ARG A 169 5.60 -5.74 -11.69
N ILE A 170 5.52 -5.15 -12.87
CA ILE A 170 5.77 -5.81 -14.16
C ILE A 170 6.95 -5.11 -14.86
N ALA A 171 7.89 -5.90 -15.36
CA ALA A 171 9.07 -5.48 -16.12
C ALA A 171 9.89 -4.38 -15.43
N ASN A 172 9.90 -4.37 -14.09
CA ASN A 172 10.49 -3.33 -13.25
C ASN A 172 10.01 -1.88 -13.51
N ARG A 173 8.95 -1.71 -14.31
CA ARG A 173 8.47 -0.42 -14.81
C ARG A 173 7.08 -0.13 -14.27
N ILE A 174 6.14 -1.04 -14.48
CA ILE A 174 4.71 -0.81 -14.19
C ILE A 174 4.37 -1.37 -12.82
N GLY A 175 4.00 -0.51 -11.88
CA GLY A 175 3.43 -0.93 -10.60
C GLY A 175 1.90 -0.96 -10.66
N PHE A 176 1.27 -1.93 -10.00
CA PHE A 176 -0.19 -1.98 -9.85
C PHE A 176 -0.58 -2.33 -8.41
N SER A 177 -1.74 -1.83 -8.01
CA SER A 177 -2.34 -2.09 -6.70
C SER A 177 -3.84 -2.21 -6.87
N ALA A 178 -4.43 -3.26 -6.33
CA ALA A 178 -5.88 -3.46 -6.32
C ALA A 178 -6.33 -3.82 -4.90
N PHE A 179 -7.52 -3.36 -4.53
CA PHE A 179 -8.08 -3.55 -3.20
C PHE A 179 -9.56 -3.87 -3.34
N ILE A 180 -9.96 -5.05 -2.89
CA ILE A 180 -11.35 -5.53 -2.93
C ILE A 180 -11.77 -5.74 -1.48
N THR A 181 -12.87 -5.12 -1.06
CA THR A 181 -13.37 -5.21 0.31
C THR A 181 -14.89 -5.32 0.34
N ASP A 182 -15.38 -6.08 1.30
CA ASP A 182 -16.76 -6.06 1.79
C ASP A 182 -16.78 -5.32 3.13
N ASN A 183 -17.80 -4.51 3.37
CA ASN A 183 -17.96 -3.71 4.58
C ASN A 183 -19.33 -3.96 5.19
N GLN A 184 -19.35 -4.56 6.37
CA GLN A 184 -20.56 -4.77 7.16
C GLN A 184 -20.54 -3.81 8.32
N GLU A 185 -21.51 -2.91 8.37
CA GLU A 185 -21.62 -1.92 9.42
C GLU A 185 -23.00 -1.95 10.09
N ARG A 186 -23.01 -1.63 11.38
CA ARG A 186 -24.18 -1.17 12.09
C ARG A 186 -23.89 0.24 12.57
N GLY A 187 -24.56 1.20 11.95
CA GLY A 187 -24.44 2.61 12.28
C GLY A 187 -24.98 2.97 13.68
N PRO A 188 -24.70 4.20 14.14
CA PRO A 188 -25.21 4.75 15.39
C PRO A 188 -26.74 4.92 15.38
N VAL A 189 -27.37 5.12 16.54
CA VAL A 189 -28.85 5.17 16.69
C VAL A 189 -29.50 6.18 15.75
N TYR A 190 -28.98 7.41 15.70
CA TYR A 190 -29.54 8.47 14.85
C TYR A 190 -29.56 8.08 13.36
N PHE A 191 -28.60 7.28 12.91
CA PHE A 191 -28.54 6.80 11.54
C PHE A 191 -29.67 5.81 11.29
N GLN A 192 -29.86 4.85 12.20
CA GLN A 192 -30.90 3.83 12.12
C GLN A 192 -32.31 4.45 12.17
N GLU A 193 -32.54 5.41 13.07
CA GLU A 193 -33.80 6.16 13.14
C GLU A 193 -34.12 6.82 11.81
N ARG A 194 -33.13 7.50 11.21
CA ARG A 194 -33.30 8.14 9.92
C ARG A 194 -33.56 7.15 8.80
N THR A 195 -32.89 6.00 8.75
CA THR A 195 -33.18 4.99 7.70
C THR A 195 -34.59 4.43 7.84
N ASN A 196 -35.05 4.21 9.08
CA ASN A 196 -36.39 3.69 9.36
C ASN A 196 -37.49 4.66 8.90
N GLU A 197 -37.28 5.97 8.97
CA GLU A 197 -38.22 6.99 8.45
C GLU A 197 -38.47 6.88 6.93
N PHE A 198 -37.51 6.38 6.15
CA PHE A 198 -37.64 6.27 4.69
C PHE A 198 -38.02 4.86 4.19
N ILE A 199 -38.03 3.87 5.09
CA ILE A 199 -38.35 2.48 4.78
C ILE A 199 -39.77 2.09 5.25
N SER A 200 -40.41 2.93 6.08
CA SER A 200 -41.83 2.82 6.47
C SER A 200 -42.79 3.40 5.42
#